data_AF-A0A371QNW9-F1
#
_entry.id   AF-A0A371QNW9-F1
#
_cell.length_a   1.000
_cell.length_b   1.000
_cell.length_c   1.000
_cell.angle_alpha   90.00
_cell.angle_beta   90.00
_cell.angle_gamma   90.00
#
_symmetry.space_group_name_H-M   'P 1'
#
loop_
_entity.id
_entity.type
_entity.pdbx_description
1 polymer ?
#
loop_
_entity_poly.entity_id
_entity_poly.type
_entity_poly.pdbx_seq_one_letter_code
_entity_poly.pdbx_strand_id
1 'polypeptide(L)'
;MINTNNDVIHTENWSKYDFLVNKHYWLKQGFESALSIRIRNLKDLTKSLTSENIRYWLQGKTLLGLYKENQFLDDHDDDISIWKEDKDNFKNNVLPNLLDKGFQVIRDNDQMISVCRDYRYIDICIFKQERREVGYGQKWFPKHLFEDFECIEIYGEEFFVPKETDRLLEIMYNPNLINRIRNFLRRLKTSNPRNYKNKVQELAIRVCFKLPHSLRQITNIPFRFLGVHYKQLDEEEFLNLNIEPMDSFNWKWRKPHLDIFTDGGKYTKIKDIVSYLKSKNTLHKIVKDINETDMTEEFYEPVNLDQNFWQSGNNYFLYCILFEYKKGVTPYHLANKYIEEVKFPKLYTKDYYESLSDMSEKEIIEMFKKDPIETTNGAVTSGKHRVCAMMGRNISGKHYLPIWAVCKT
;
A
#
# COMPACT_ATOMS: atom_id res chain seq x y z
N MET A 1 13.12 33.88 -33.24
CA MET A 1 13.23 32.43 -33.01
C MET A 1 12.99 32.20 -31.53
N ILE A 2 11.75 31.86 -31.16
CA ILE A 2 11.37 31.56 -29.79
C ILE A 2 11.55 30.05 -29.64
N ASN A 3 12.43 29.67 -28.72
CA ASN A 3 12.79 28.28 -28.48
C ASN A 3 11.66 27.62 -27.67
N THR A 4 10.77 26.90 -28.33
CA THR A 4 9.75 26.06 -27.69
C THR A 4 10.38 24.74 -27.25
N ASN A 5 11.13 24.77 -26.15
CA ASN A 5 11.41 23.55 -25.41
C ASN A 5 10.21 23.31 -24.48
N ASN A 6 9.34 22.39 -24.89
CA ASN A 6 8.43 21.71 -23.97
C ASN A 6 9.30 20.90 -23.01
N ASP A 7 9.75 21.54 -21.92
CA ASP A 7 10.33 20.82 -20.79
C ASP A 7 9.24 19.90 -20.25
N VAL A 8 9.42 18.61 -20.52
CA VAL A 8 8.55 17.56 -20.01
C VAL A 8 8.64 17.63 -18.49
N ILE A 9 7.58 18.13 -17.85
CA ILE A 9 7.45 18.09 -16.40
C ILE A 9 7.62 16.63 -15.97
N HIS A 10 8.75 16.31 -15.34
CA HIS A 10 9.03 14.98 -14.83
C HIS A 10 8.02 14.68 -13.73
N THR A 11 7.05 13.82 -14.06
CA THR A 11 6.07 13.31 -13.09
C THR A 11 6.70 12.12 -12.37
N GLU A 12 6.90 12.23 -11.06
CA GLU A 12 7.13 11.07 -10.21
C GLU A 12 5.77 10.41 -9.96
N ASN A 13 5.19 9.76 -10.98
CA ASN A 13 3.88 9.13 -10.84
C ASN A 13 3.89 8.09 -9.71
N TRP A 14 3.38 8.47 -8.54
CA TRP A 14 3.25 7.62 -7.37
C TRP A 14 2.38 6.42 -7.72
N SER A 15 2.89 5.24 -7.38
CA SER A 15 2.09 4.03 -7.41
C SER A 15 1.07 4.05 -6.28
N LYS A 16 0.07 3.15 -6.34
CA LYS A 16 -0.85 2.91 -5.21
C LYS A 16 -0.11 2.68 -3.88
N TYR A 17 1.10 2.13 -3.94
CA TYR A 17 1.89 1.86 -2.75
C TYR A 17 2.54 3.12 -2.18
N ASP A 18 3.04 4.03 -3.01
CA ASP A 18 3.62 5.28 -2.52
C ASP A 18 2.56 6.10 -1.76
N PHE A 19 1.32 6.14 -2.24
CA PHE A 19 0.17 6.69 -1.49
C PHE A 19 -0.09 5.96 -0.16
N LEU A 20 -0.05 4.63 -0.15
CA LEU A 20 -0.26 3.83 1.07
C LEU A 20 0.83 4.12 2.11
N VAL A 21 2.08 4.16 1.67
CA VAL A 21 3.24 4.48 2.51
C VAL A 21 3.11 5.86 3.10
N ASN A 22 2.78 6.85 2.26
CA ASN A 22 2.60 8.22 2.70
C ASN A 22 1.52 8.34 3.77
N LYS A 23 0.38 7.67 3.56
CA LYS A 23 -0.69 7.59 4.55
C LYS A 23 -0.19 7.05 5.90
N HIS A 24 0.53 5.93 5.90
CA HIS A 24 1.02 5.34 7.14
C HIS A 24 2.11 6.16 7.81
N TYR A 25 2.96 6.82 7.02
CA TYR A 25 3.94 7.77 7.54
C TYR A 25 3.27 8.86 8.38
N TRP A 26 2.22 9.50 7.86
CA TRP A 26 1.52 10.57 8.59
C TRP A 26 0.70 10.10 9.77
N LEU A 27 0.11 8.90 9.68
CA LEU A 27 -0.54 8.28 10.84
C LEU A 27 0.46 8.02 11.98
N LYS A 28 1.73 7.69 11.64
CA LYS A 28 2.80 7.48 12.64
C LYS A 28 3.33 8.78 13.22
N GLN A 29 3.62 9.78 12.39
CA GLN A 29 4.15 11.07 12.87
C GLN A 29 3.11 11.86 13.68
N GLY A 30 1.83 11.53 13.51
CA GLY A 30 0.74 12.23 14.15
C GLY A 30 0.38 13.50 13.41
N PHE A 31 -0.88 13.87 13.56
CA PHE A 31 -1.51 14.94 12.80
C PHE A 31 -0.85 16.31 12.94
N GLU A 32 -0.60 16.70 14.20
CA GLU A 32 -0.08 18.01 14.58
C GLU A 32 1.26 18.32 13.90
N SER A 33 2.08 17.29 13.69
CA SER A 33 3.38 17.42 13.01
C SER A 33 3.24 17.92 11.56
N ALA A 34 2.09 17.69 10.93
CA ALA A 34 1.83 18.09 9.54
C ALA A 34 1.19 19.47 9.40
N LEU A 35 0.66 20.07 10.47
CA LEU A 35 -0.23 21.22 10.39
C LEU A 35 0.40 22.41 9.66
N SER A 36 1.62 22.78 10.04
CA SER A 36 2.36 23.89 9.42
C SER A 36 2.64 23.64 7.94
N ILE A 37 2.94 22.39 7.57
CA ILE A 37 3.18 21.98 6.18
C ILE A 37 1.89 22.11 5.37
N ARG A 38 0.76 21.63 5.89
CA ARG A 38 -0.55 21.69 5.22
C ARG A 38 -0.98 23.14 4.96
N ILE A 39 -0.93 23.99 5.98
CA ILE A 39 -1.28 25.42 5.86
C ILE A 39 -0.42 26.08 4.77
N ARG A 40 0.91 25.93 4.86
CA ARG A 40 1.83 26.53 3.90
C ARG A 40 1.63 25.99 2.49
N ASN A 41 1.39 24.69 2.34
CA ASN A 41 1.19 24.07 1.02
C ASN A 41 -0.13 24.55 0.38
N LEU A 42 -1.23 24.58 1.13
CA LEU A 42 -2.50 25.09 0.62
C LEU A 42 -2.42 26.57 0.30
N LYS A 43 -1.82 27.39 1.17
CA LYS A 43 -1.57 28.82 0.92
C LYS A 43 -0.83 29.06 -0.38
N ASP A 44 0.28 28.35 -0.60
CA ASP A 44 1.08 28.55 -1.81
C ASP A 44 0.32 28.13 -3.08
N LEU A 45 -0.48 27.07 -3.00
CA LEU A 45 -1.32 26.59 -4.07
C LEU A 45 -2.45 27.58 -4.39
N THR A 46 -3.21 27.99 -3.38
CA THR A 46 -4.35 28.90 -3.56
C THR A 46 -3.92 30.27 -4.06
N LYS A 47 -2.80 30.82 -3.55
CA LYS A 47 -2.23 32.07 -4.07
C LYS A 47 -1.85 31.97 -5.55
N SER A 48 -1.28 30.83 -5.96
CA SER A 48 -0.90 30.62 -7.37
C SER A 48 -2.12 30.42 -8.27
N LEU A 49 -3.19 29.80 -7.78
CA LEU A 49 -4.47 29.70 -8.50
C LEU A 49 -5.11 31.08 -8.69
N THR A 50 -5.16 31.88 -7.62
CA THR A 50 -5.73 33.22 -7.64
C THR A 50 -4.95 34.16 -8.56
N SER A 51 -3.61 34.10 -8.61
CA SER A 51 -2.82 34.93 -9.52
C SER A 51 -3.11 34.65 -11.00
N GLU A 52 -3.46 33.40 -11.32
CA GLU A 52 -3.83 32.97 -12.68
C GLU A 52 -5.34 33.05 -12.95
N ASN A 53 -6.11 33.69 -12.07
CA ASN A 53 -7.57 33.79 -12.13
C ASN A 53 -8.28 32.43 -12.26
N ILE A 54 -7.69 31.35 -11.75
CA ILE A 54 -8.30 30.03 -11.75
C ILE A 54 -9.25 29.93 -10.56
N ARG A 55 -10.53 29.71 -10.85
CA ARG A 55 -11.53 29.48 -9.79
C ARG A 55 -11.29 28.11 -9.16
N TYR A 56 -11.16 28.11 -7.83
CA TYR A 56 -11.02 26.88 -7.05
C TYR A 56 -11.98 26.87 -5.85
N TRP A 57 -12.10 25.71 -5.22
CA TRP A 57 -12.77 25.58 -3.92
C TRP A 57 -12.20 24.41 -3.13
N LEU A 58 -12.33 24.47 -1.80
CA LEU A 58 -12.00 23.34 -0.93
C LEU A 58 -12.95 22.17 -1.21
N GLN A 59 -12.44 20.94 -1.11
CA GLN A 59 -13.22 19.75 -1.36
C GLN A 59 -12.99 18.68 -0.27
N GLY A 60 -13.77 17.61 -0.30
CA GLY A 60 -13.48 16.41 0.47
C GLY A 60 -13.50 16.64 1.98
N LYS A 61 -12.54 16.05 2.68
CA LYS A 61 -12.41 16.19 4.13
C LYS A 61 -11.72 17.48 4.52
N THR A 62 -10.93 18.08 3.63
CA THR A 62 -10.39 19.44 3.81
C THR A 62 -11.51 20.46 3.93
N LEU A 63 -12.49 20.43 3.01
CA LEU A 63 -13.71 21.25 3.12
C LEU A 63 -14.46 20.99 4.42
N LEU A 64 -14.71 19.71 4.75
CA LEU A 64 -15.45 19.34 5.95
C LEU A 64 -14.78 19.91 7.21
N GLY A 65 -13.49 19.62 7.42
CA GLY A 65 -12.77 20.07 8.60
C GLY A 65 -12.71 21.58 8.70
N LEU A 66 -12.24 22.23 7.64
CA LEU A 66 -12.04 23.67 7.65
C LEU A 66 -13.38 24.40 7.84
N TYR A 67 -14.43 24.05 7.08
CA TYR A 67 -15.71 24.75 7.18
C TYR A 67 -16.53 24.39 8.44
N LYS A 68 -16.58 23.11 8.86
CA LYS A 68 -17.42 22.69 9.99
C LYS A 68 -16.73 22.71 11.34
N GLU A 69 -15.44 22.42 11.37
CA GLU A 69 -14.68 22.23 12.62
C GLU A 69 -13.64 23.32 12.85
N ASN A 70 -13.47 24.27 11.92
CA ASN A 70 -12.43 25.30 11.95
C ASN A 70 -11.02 24.74 12.16
N GLN A 71 -10.80 23.49 11.72
CA GLN A 71 -9.53 22.80 11.84
C GLN A 71 -9.37 21.78 10.73
N PHE A 72 -8.14 21.40 10.41
CA PHE A 72 -7.94 20.27 9.54
C PHE A 72 -8.35 18.96 10.25
N LEU A 73 -8.99 18.03 9.52
CA LEU A 73 -9.25 16.67 10.02
C LEU A 73 -8.01 15.78 9.88
N ASP A 74 -7.91 14.76 10.73
CA ASP A 74 -6.95 13.66 10.60
C ASP A 74 -7.14 12.93 9.27
N ASP A 75 -6.32 13.31 8.30
CA ASP A 75 -6.31 12.76 6.96
C ASP A 75 -4.90 12.72 6.36
N HIS A 76 -4.77 11.85 5.37
CA HIS A 76 -3.53 11.60 4.65
C HIS A 76 -3.24 12.62 3.53
N ASP A 77 -4.21 13.46 3.19
CA ASP A 77 -4.14 14.44 2.12
C ASP A 77 -5.02 15.66 2.35
N ASP A 78 -4.83 16.63 1.46
CA ASP A 78 -5.71 17.79 1.30
C ASP A 78 -6.38 17.77 -0.06
N ASP A 79 -7.64 18.21 -0.14
CA ASP A 79 -8.42 18.24 -1.37
C ASP A 79 -8.80 19.68 -1.74
N ILE A 80 -8.46 20.09 -2.97
CA ILE A 80 -9.04 21.25 -3.64
C ILE A 80 -9.64 20.83 -4.99
N SER A 81 -10.42 21.71 -5.59
CA SER A 81 -11.02 21.45 -6.89
C SER A 81 -10.91 22.64 -7.81
N ILE A 82 -10.78 22.36 -9.11
CA ILE A 82 -10.83 23.35 -10.19
C ILE A 82 -11.75 22.83 -11.29
N TRP A 83 -12.18 23.72 -12.19
CA TRP A 83 -12.91 23.32 -13.39
C TRP A 83 -12.00 22.64 -14.41
N LYS A 84 -12.56 21.72 -15.21
CA LYS A 84 -11.85 20.98 -16.25
C LYS A 84 -11.28 21.93 -17.31
N GLU A 85 -12.01 22.99 -17.61
CA GLU A 85 -11.64 24.04 -18.54
C GLU A 85 -10.36 24.77 -18.11
N ASP A 86 -10.09 24.83 -16.80
CA ASP A 86 -8.89 25.45 -16.24
C ASP A 86 -7.70 24.49 -16.13
N LYS A 87 -7.86 23.20 -16.47
CA LYS A 87 -6.79 22.18 -16.30
C LYS A 87 -5.52 22.54 -17.07
N ASP A 88 -5.67 22.99 -18.32
CA ASP A 88 -4.51 23.33 -19.15
C ASP A 88 -3.84 24.62 -18.66
N ASN A 89 -4.62 25.61 -18.20
CA ASN A 89 -4.10 26.82 -17.56
C ASN A 89 -3.33 26.49 -16.28
N PHE A 90 -3.89 25.61 -15.44
CA PHE A 90 -3.22 25.10 -14.24
C PHE A 90 -1.87 24.46 -14.58
N LYS A 91 -1.83 23.58 -15.58
CA LYS A 91 -0.59 22.88 -15.96
C LYS A 91 0.47 23.82 -16.53
N ASN A 92 0.06 24.84 -17.29
CA ASN A 92 1.00 25.71 -18.00
C ASN A 92 1.50 26.87 -17.13
N ASN A 93 0.68 27.38 -16.20
CA ASN A 93 0.97 28.62 -15.48
C ASN A 93 1.06 28.45 -13.96
N VAL A 94 0.20 27.63 -13.35
CA VAL A 94 0.23 27.40 -11.89
C VAL A 94 1.28 26.38 -11.51
N LEU A 95 1.31 25.25 -12.21
CA LEU A 95 2.15 24.13 -11.85
C LEU A 95 3.66 24.46 -11.85
N PRO A 96 4.23 25.19 -12.85
CA PRO A 96 5.63 25.61 -12.79
C PRO A 96 5.97 26.41 -11.53
N ASN A 97 5.09 27.33 -11.11
CA ASN A 97 5.27 28.10 -9.88
C ASN A 97 5.30 27.22 -8.63
N LEU A 98 4.49 26.16 -8.59
CA LEU A 98 4.54 25.18 -7.49
C LEU A 98 5.86 24.40 -7.52
N LEU A 99 6.33 23.98 -8.69
CA LEU A 99 7.60 23.28 -8.83
C LEU A 99 8.77 24.15 -8.31
N ASP A 100 8.79 25.44 -8.64
CA ASP A 100 9.79 26.40 -8.14
C ASP A 100 9.75 26.55 -6.61
N LYS A 101 8.59 26.33 -6.00
CA LYS A 101 8.38 26.31 -4.54
C LYS A 101 8.67 24.95 -3.89
N GLY A 102 9.25 24.01 -4.64
CA GLY A 102 9.66 22.69 -4.16
C GLY A 102 8.55 21.63 -4.16
N PHE A 103 7.44 21.86 -4.84
CA PHE A 103 6.46 20.80 -5.07
C PHE A 103 6.94 19.82 -6.15
N GLN A 104 6.42 18.61 -6.10
CA GLN A 104 6.58 17.57 -7.11
C GLN A 104 5.21 17.11 -7.60
N VAL A 105 5.07 16.80 -8.89
CA VAL A 105 3.86 16.16 -9.41
C VAL A 105 3.95 14.67 -9.16
N ILE A 106 3.03 14.16 -8.35
CA ILE A 106 2.99 12.75 -7.97
C ILE A 106 1.86 11.97 -8.66
N ARG A 107 0.95 12.67 -9.33
CA ARG A 107 -0.14 12.08 -10.12
C ARG A 107 -0.66 13.09 -11.13
N ASP A 108 -0.84 12.69 -12.38
CA ASP A 108 -1.58 13.46 -13.39
C ASP A 108 -2.44 12.51 -14.21
N ASN A 109 -3.76 12.66 -14.12
CA ASN A 109 -4.72 11.98 -14.97
C ASN A 109 -5.95 12.88 -15.23
N ASP A 110 -6.91 12.37 -16.00
CA ASP A 110 -8.10 13.15 -16.40
C ASP A 110 -8.98 13.63 -15.24
N GLN A 111 -8.92 12.97 -14.08
CA GLN A 111 -9.78 13.27 -12.93
C GLN A 111 -9.06 14.12 -11.88
N MET A 112 -7.72 14.10 -11.87
CA MET A 112 -6.96 14.63 -10.75
C MET A 112 -5.51 14.87 -11.10
N ILE A 113 -4.97 15.98 -10.59
CA ILE A 113 -3.53 16.22 -10.48
C ILE A 113 -3.19 16.25 -8.99
N SER A 114 -2.13 15.59 -8.57
CA SER A 114 -1.67 15.64 -7.18
C SER A 114 -0.25 16.17 -7.12
N VAL A 115 -0.05 17.14 -6.24
CA VAL A 115 1.26 17.75 -5.97
C VAL A 115 1.69 17.48 -4.55
N CYS A 116 2.96 17.22 -4.33
CA CYS A 116 3.51 16.88 -3.01
C CYS A 116 4.67 17.79 -2.65
N ARG A 117 4.72 18.27 -1.42
CA ARG A 117 5.88 18.97 -0.83
C ARG A 117 6.00 18.56 0.63
N ASP A 118 7.22 18.24 1.06
CA ASP A 118 7.54 17.72 2.40
C ASP A 118 6.67 16.52 2.78
N TYR A 119 6.54 15.58 1.84
CA TYR A 119 5.72 14.38 1.96
C TYR A 119 4.22 14.64 2.22
N ARG A 120 3.72 15.88 2.18
CA ARG A 120 2.27 16.14 2.17
C ARG A 120 1.80 16.48 0.78
N TYR A 121 0.80 15.74 0.32
CA TYR A 121 0.23 15.94 -0.99
C TYR A 121 -1.16 16.58 -0.92
N ILE A 122 -1.44 17.37 -1.96
CA ILE A 122 -2.73 17.99 -2.22
C ILE A 122 -3.27 17.40 -3.51
N ASP A 123 -4.52 16.97 -3.47
CA ASP A 123 -5.32 16.52 -4.60
C ASP A 123 -6.08 17.69 -5.23
N ILE A 124 -5.71 18.03 -6.46
CA ILE A 124 -6.44 18.97 -7.31
C ILE A 124 -7.43 18.16 -8.15
N CYS A 125 -8.68 18.13 -7.68
CA CYS A 125 -9.77 17.42 -8.32
C CYS A 125 -10.29 18.19 -9.55
N ILE A 126 -10.31 17.54 -10.71
CA ILE A 126 -10.70 18.16 -11.98
C ILE A 126 -12.21 17.95 -12.20
N PHE A 127 -13.01 18.96 -11.86
CA PHE A 127 -14.47 18.90 -11.98
C PHE A 127 -14.92 19.20 -13.40
N LYS A 128 -15.83 18.37 -13.91
CA LYS A 128 -16.52 18.61 -15.18
C LYS A 128 -18.02 18.73 -14.97
N GLN A 129 -18.67 19.43 -15.87
CA GLN A 129 -20.12 19.56 -15.91
C GLN A 129 -20.75 18.55 -16.88
N GLU A 130 -21.79 17.85 -16.44
CA GLU A 130 -22.65 17.02 -17.28
C GLU A 130 -24.13 17.30 -16.98
N ARG A 131 -24.82 17.92 -17.94
CA ARG A 131 -26.25 18.29 -17.83
C ARG A 131 -26.54 19.12 -16.56
N ARG A 132 -27.08 18.48 -15.52
CA ARG A 132 -27.51 19.10 -14.25
C ARG A 132 -26.59 18.73 -13.08
N GLU A 133 -25.48 18.05 -13.35
CA GLU A 133 -24.53 17.63 -12.33
C GLU A 133 -23.12 18.12 -12.66
N VAL A 134 -22.31 18.26 -11.63
CA VAL A 134 -20.87 18.54 -11.71
C VAL A 134 -20.11 17.55 -10.85
N GLY A 135 -18.91 17.18 -11.25
CA GLY A 135 -18.13 16.20 -10.49
C GLY A 135 -16.90 15.68 -11.18
N TYR A 136 -16.26 14.72 -10.50
CA TYR A 136 -15.06 14.03 -10.94
C TYR A 136 -15.11 12.57 -10.47
N GLY A 137 -14.55 11.67 -11.27
CA GLY A 137 -14.57 10.23 -11.05
C GLY A 137 -15.98 9.72 -10.76
N GLN A 138 -16.17 9.23 -9.53
CA GLN A 138 -17.45 8.70 -9.04
C GLN A 138 -18.24 9.68 -8.15
N LYS A 139 -17.70 10.88 -7.89
CA LYS A 139 -18.30 11.89 -7.02
C LYS A 139 -18.99 12.94 -7.88
N TRP A 140 -20.31 13.00 -7.82
CA TRP A 140 -21.15 13.89 -8.64
C TRP A 140 -22.22 14.54 -7.79
N PHE A 141 -22.45 15.82 -8.05
CA PHE A 141 -23.28 16.69 -7.23
C PHE A 141 -24.20 17.52 -8.11
N PRO A 142 -25.36 17.97 -7.60
CA PRO A 142 -26.20 18.92 -8.30
C PRO A 142 -25.42 20.19 -8.69
N LYS A 143 -25.56 20.61 -9.96
CA LYS A 143 -24.82 21.77 -10.50
C LYS A 143 -25.04 23.06 -9.70
N HIS A 144 -26.27 23.32 -9.26
CA HIS A 144 -26.63 24.56 -8.56
C HIS A 144 -25.78 24.83 -7.31
N LEU A 145 -25.27 23.77 -6.67
CA LEU A 145 -24.40 23.91 -5.50
C LEU A 145 -23.05 24.55 -5.83
N PHE A 146 -22.66 24.68 -7.11
CA PHE A 146 -21.37 25.19 -7.57
C PHE A 146 -21.54 26.43 -8.48
N GLU A 147 -22.71 27.09 -8.42
CA GLU A 147 -22.95 28.33 -9.18
C GLU A 147 -22.35 29.55 -8.46
N ASP A 148 -22.44 29.58 -7.12
CA ASP A 148 -21.92 30.64 -6.27
C ASP A 148 -20.92 30.09 -5.24
N PHE A 149 -19.93 30.92 -4.90
CA PHE A 149 -18.89 30.63 -3.93
C PHE A 149 -18.80 31.77 -2.92
N GLU A 150 -18.38 31.43 -1.71
CA GLU A 150 -18.05 32.38 -0.66
C GLU A 150 -16.63 32.12 -0.14
N CYS A 151 -16.09 33.08 0.59
CA CYS A 151 -14.76 33.00 1.17
C CYS A 151 -14.87 32.78 2.68
N ILE A 152 -14.08 31.86 3.21
CA ILE A 152 -13.88 31.65 4.64
C ILE A 152 -12.43 31.95 5.00
N GLU A 153 -12.19 32.44 6.21
CA GLU A 153 -10.85 32.75 6.72
C GLU A 153 -10.47 31.78 7.85
N ILE A 154 -9.40 31.01 7.65
CA ILE A 154 -8.91 30.04 8.65
C ILE A 154 -7.39 30.06 8.65
N TYR A 155 -6.78 30.07 9.84
CA TYR A 155 -5.34 30.22 10.02
C TYR A 155 -4.75 31.47 9.34
N GLY A 156 -5.54 32.54 9.19
CA GLY A 156 -5.15 33.78 8.52
C GLY A 156 -5.05 33.66 7.00
N GLU A 157 -5.63 32.61 6.41
CA GLU A 157 -5.68 32.41 4.96
C GLU A 157 -7.14 32.33 4.48
N GLU A 158 -7.37 32.85 3.28
CA GLU A 158 -8.67 32.87 2.61
C GLU A 158 -8.86 31.63 1.74
N PHE A 159 -10.00 30.97 1.90
CA PHE A 159 -10.37 29.79 1.12
C PHE A 159 -11.77 29.94 0.52
N PHE A 160 -11.90 29.60 -0.77
CA PHE A 160 -13.20 29.55 -1.42
C PHE A 160 -13.92 28.23 -1.12
N VAL A 161 -15.21 28.33 -0.82
CA VAL A 161 -16.12 27.21 -0.64
C VAL A 161 -17.43 27.47 -1.38
N PRO A 162 -18.18 26.43 -1.79
CA PRO A 162 -19.47 26.64 -2.43
C PRO A 162 -20.48 27.26 -1.44
N LYS A 163 -21.32 28.20 -1.89
CA LYS A 163 -22.20 28.94 -0.97
C LYS A 163 -23.22 28.06 -0.23
N GLU A 164 -23.67 26.97 -0.85
CA GLU A 164 -24.52 25.95 -0.20
C GLU A 164 -23.68 24.82 0.44
N THR A 165 -22.55 25.14 1.10
CA THR A 165 -21.61 24.13 1.64
C THR A 165 -22.27 23.14 2.59
N ASP A 166 -23.18 23.58 3.47
CA ASP A 166 -23.89 22.68 4.40
C ASP A 166 -24.62 21.55 3.68
N ARG A 167 -25.32 21.89 2.60
CA ARG A 167 -26.07 20.95 1.78
C ARG A 167 -25.16 20.05 0.95
N LEU A 168 -24.05 20.61 0.45
CA LEU A 168 -23.02 19.83 -0.23
C LEU A 168 -22.44 18.76 0.70
N LEU A 169 -22.07 19.13 1.93
CA LEU A 169 -21.53 18.21 2.93
C LEU A 169 -22.55 17.13 3.33
N GLU A 170 -23.84 17.48 3.44
CA GLU A 170 -24.92 16.50 3.67
C GLU A 170 -24.96 15.44 2.55
N ILE A 171 -24.88 15.86 1.29
CA ILE A 171 -24.87 14.93 0.15
C ILE A 171 -23.60 14.06 0.15
N MET A 172 -22.45 14.63 0.50
CA MET A 172 -21.16 13.93 0.51
C MET A 172 -21.10 12.84 1.59
N TYR A 173 -21.52 13.15 2.83
CA TYR A 173 -21.28 12.31 4.00
C TYR A 173 -22.54 11.61 4.52
N ASN A 174 -23.73 12.14 4.24
CA ASN A 174 -25.01 11.56 4.65
C ASN A 174 -25.92 11.27 3.44
N PRO A 175 -25.46 10.51 2.42
CA PRO A 175 -26.25 10.29 1.22
C PRO A 175 -27.51 9.47 1.51
N ASN A 176 -28.65 10.00 1.08
CA ASN A 176 -29.93 9.28 1.07
C ASN A 176 -29.88 8.02 0.17
N LEU A 177 -30.88 7.14 0.32
CA LEU A 177 -30.94 5.84 -0.37
C LEU A 177 -30.84 5.98 -1.90
N ILE A 178 -31.48 7.00 -2.48
CA ILE A 178 -31.45 7.26 -3.92
C ILE A 178 -30.03 7.59 -4.39
N ASN A 179 -29.32 8.46 -3.67
CA ASN A 179 -27.93 8.81 -3.96
C ASN A 179 -27.01 7.60 -3.81
N ARG A 180 -27.22 6.74 -2.80
CA ARG A 180 -26.47 5.48 -2.64
C ARG A 180 -26.65 4.54 -3.84
N ILE A 181 -27.89 4.33 -4.29
CA ILE A 181 -28.19 3.49 -5.45
C ILE A 181 -27.54 4.08 -6.71
N ARG A 182 -27.67 5.40 -6.94
CA ARG A 182 -27.06 6.07 -8.10
C ARG A 182 -25.53 5.89 -8.11
N ASN A 183 -24.87 6.08 -6.97
CA ASN A 183 -23.42 5.89 -6.84
C ASN A 183 -23.00 4.45 -7.08
N PHE A 184 -23.80 3.48 -6.61
CA PHE A 184 -23.57 2.06 -6.89
C PHE A 184 -23.69 1.73 -8.39
N LEU A 185 -24.74 2.22 -9.07
CA LEU A 185 -24.91 2.00 -10.51
C LEU A 185 -23.78 2.64 -11.34
N ARG A 186 -23.31 3.83 -10.97
CA ARG A 186 -22.14 4.46 -11.60
C ARG A 186 -20.87 3.66 -11.39
N ARG A 187 -20.66 3.13 -10.18
CA ARG A 187 -19.56 2.21 -9.87
C ARG A 187 -19.61 0.99 -10.78
N LEU A 188 -20.76 0.37 -10.99
CA LEU A 188 -20.90 -0.77 -11.88
C LEU A 188 -20.57 -0.41 -13.34
N LYS A 189 -21.07 0.72 -13.85
CA LYS A 189 -20.80 1.17 -15.23
C LYS A 189 -19.33 1.51 -15.49
N THR A 190 -18.62 2.00 -14.48
CA THR A 190 -17.20 2.41 -14.58
C THR A 190 -16.23 1.30 -14.16
N SER A 191 -16.72 0.20 -13.59
CA SER A 191 -15.87 -0.91 -13.14
C SER A 191 -15.52 -1.84 -14.28
N ASN A 192 -14.22 -2.04 -14.49
CA ASN A 192 -13.71 -3.08 -15.39
C ASN A 192 -14.20 -4.48 -14.90
N PRO A 193 -14.78 -5.34 -15.76
CA PRO A 193 -15.15 -6.71 -15.40
C PRO A 193 -14.03 -7.51 -14.71
N ARG A 194 -12.77 -7.24 -15.07
CA ARG A 194 -11.59 -7.81 -14.40
C ARG A 194 -11.53 -7.47 -12.91
N ASN A 195 -11.93 -6.27 -12.52
CA ASN A 195 -11.97 -5.85 -11.11
C ASN A 195 -13.02 -6.63 -10.31
N TYR A 196 -14.14 -6.99 -10.93
CA TYR A 196 -15.14 -7.84 -10.29
C TYR A 196 -14.63 -9.27 -10.11
N LYS A 197 -14.03 -9.86 -11.16
CA LYS A 197 -13.37 -11.17 -11.06
C LYS A 197 -12.34 -11.20 -9.92
N ASN A 198 -11.47 -10.19 -9.85
CA ASN A 198 -10.47 -10.06 -8.78
C ASN A 198 -11.10 -10.03 -7.38
N LYS A 199 -12.18 -9.26 -7.19
CA LYS A 199 -12.89 -9.21 -5.90
C LYS A 199 -13.53 -10.54 -5.52
N VAL A 200 -14.10 -11.26 -6.49
CA VAL A 200 -14.68 -12.59 -6.27
C VAL A 200 -13.59 -13.60 -5.93
N GLN A 201 -12.44 -13.56 -6.62
CA GLN A 201 -11.26 -14.36 -6.28
C GLN A 201 -10.74 -14.06 -4.87
N GLU A 202 -10.61 -12.78 -4.50
CA GLU A 202 -10.20 -12.37 -3.15
C GLU A 202 -11.17 -12.89 -2.08
N LEU A 203 -12.48 -12.83 -2.34
CA LEU A 203 -13.48 -13.40 -1.44
C LEU A 203 -13.32 -14.91 -1.31
N ALA A 204 -13.15 -15.63 -2.43
CA ALA A 204 -12.92 -17.08 -2.43
C ALA A 204 -11.66 -17.46 -1.64
N ILE A 205 -10.56 -16.72 -1.80
CA ILE A 205 -9.32 -16.90 -1.03
C ILE A 205 -9.59 -16.70 0.47
N ARG A 206 -10.24 -15.60 0.86
CA ARG A 206 -10.58 -15.34 2.28
C ARG A 206 -11.46 -16.43 2.88
N VAL A 207 -12.45 -16.92 2.13
CA VAL A 207 -13.30 -18.03 2.56
C VAL A 207 -12.46 -19.29 2.73
N CYS A 208 -11.59 -19.61 1.76
CA CYS A 208 -10.70 -20.77 1.82
C CYS A 208 -9.83 -20.75 3.09
N PHE A 209 -9.19 -19.63 3.41
CA PHE A 209 -8.34 -19.51 4.61
C PHE A 209 -9.12 -19.74 5.92
N LYS A 210 -10.40 -19.37 5.99
CA LYS A 210 -11.24 -19.57 7.17
C LYS A 210 -11.75 -21.01 7.34
N LEU A 211 -11.74 -21.82 6.28
CA LEU A 211 -12.24 -23.19 6.33
C LEU A 211 -11.19 -24.15 6.93
N PRO A 212 -11.62 -25.19 7.66
CA PRO A 212 -10.77 -26.34 7.99
C PRO A 212 -10.21 -27.03 6.75
N HIS A 213 -9.06 -27.70 6.90
CA HIS A 213 -8.35 -28.35 5.80
C HIS A 213 -9.24 -29.27 4.94
N SER A 214 -10.07 -30.11 5.57
CA SER A 214 -10.99 -31.02 4.86
C SER A 214 -12.01 -30.29 4.00
N LEU A 215 -12.57 -29.18 4.49
CA LEU A 215 -13.53 -28.35 3.74
C LEU A 215 -12.87 -27.55 2.63
N ARG A 216 -11.60 -27.16 2.77
CA ARG A 216 -10.83 -26.51 1.69
C ARG A 216 -10.69 -27.42 0.47
N GLN A 217 -10.47 -28.71 0.67
CA GLN A 217 -10.37 -29.68 -0.44
C GLN A 217 -11.67 -29.79 -1.23
N ILE A 218 -12.82 -29.77 -0.54
CA ILE A 218 -14.15 -29.85 -1.17
C ILE A 218 -14.48 -28.54 -1.90
N THR A 219 -14.29 -27.40 -1.23
CA THR A 219 -14.57 -26.06 -1.79
C THR A 219 -13.61 -25.66 -2.91
N ASN A 220 -12.49 -26.37 -3.06
CA ASN A 220 -11.58 -26.22 -4.20
C ASN A 220 -12.29 -26.41 -5.55
N ILE A 221 -13.27 -27.31 -5.66
CA ILE A 221 -13.95 -27.62 -6.92
C ILE A 221 -14.62 -26.37 -7.52
N PRO A 222 -15.54 -25.68 -6.82
CA PRO A 222 -16.14 -24.46 -7.35
C PRO A 222 -15.11 -23.31 -7.49
N PHE A 223 -14.12 -23.22 -6.60
CA PHE A 223 -13.11 -22.15 -6.64
C PHE A 223 -12.16 -22.24 -7.85
N ARG A 224 -11.91 -23.45 -8.38
CA ARG A 224 -11.13 -23.64 -9.61
C ARG A 224 -11.73 -22.92 -10.80
N PHE A 225 -13.06 -22.87 -10.92
CA PHE A 225 -13.73 -22.11 -11.99
C PHE A 225 -13.52 -20.59 -11.87
N LEU A 226 -13.14 -20.11 -10.68
CA LEU A 226 -12.78 -18.72 -10.43
C LEU A 226 -11.27 -18.46 -10.63
N GLY A 227 -10.47 -19.48 -10.96
CA GLY A 227 -8.99 -19.38 -11.01
C GLY A 227 -8.34 -19.37 -9.63
N VAL A 228 -8.97 -20.01 -8.63
CA VAL A 228 -8.41 -20.19 -7.29
C VAL A 228 -8.26 -21.69 -7.01
N HIS A 229 -7.04 -22.13 -6.74
CA HIS A 229 -6.68 -23.53 -6.58
C HIS A 229 -6.10 -23.77 -5.19
N TYR A 230 -6.76 -24.57 -4.37
CA TYR A 230 -6.17 -25.12 -3.15
C TYR A 230 -5.49 -26.45 -3.47
N LYS A 231 -4.17 -26.51 -3.35
CA LYS A 231 -3.41 -27.73 -3.65
C LYS A 231 -2.15 -27.86 -2.79
N GLN A 232 -1.62 -29.07 -2.74
CA GLN A 232 -0.29 -29.33 -2.25
C GLN A 232 0.70 -29.14 -3.40
N LEU A 233 1.80 -28.43 -3.15
CA LEU A 233 2.87 -28.21 -4.10
C LEU A 233 3.89 -29.33 -3.97
N ASP A 234 4.20 -30.01 -5.07
CA ASP A 234 5.39 -30.85 -5.12
C ASP A 234 6.67 -30.00 -5.12
N GLU A 235 7.82 -30.66 -5.05
CA GLU A 235 9.11 -29.98 -4.96
C GLU A 235 9.40 -29.13 -6.21
N GLU A 236 9.08 -29.65 -7.40
CA GLU A 236 9.32 -28.94 -8.67
C GLU A 236 8.44 -27.69 -8.78
N GLU A 237 7.16 -27.81 -8.43
CA GLU A 237 6.23 -26.69 -8.38
C GLU A 237 6.71 -25.62 -7.39
N PHE A 238 7.13 -26.03 -6.19
CA PHE A 238 7.69 -25.12 -5.18
C PHE A 238 8.95 -24.41 -5.70
N LEU A 239 9.91 -25.15 -6.21
CA LEU A 239 11.19 -24.64 -6.71
C LEU A 239 11.01 -23.67 -7.89
N ASN A 240 9.94 -23.80 -8.67
CA ASN A 240 9.63 -22.92 -9.79
C ASN A 240 8.86 -21.64 -9.41
N LEU A 241 8.43 -21.47 -8.16
CA LEU A 241 7.82 -20.23 -7.70
C LEU A 241 8.83 -19.07 -7.69
N ASN A 242 8.34 -17.86 -7.92
CA ASN A 242 9.06 -16.64 -7.55
C ASN A 242 8.85 -16.33 -6.07
N ILE A 243 9.89 -15.92 -5.35
CA ILE A 243 9.81 -15.56 -3.93
C ILE A 243 8.92 -14.33 -3.68
N GLU A 244 8.78 -13.46 -4.68
CA GLU A 244 7.96 -12.27 -4.69
C GLU A 244 7.60 -11.94 -6.16
N PRO A 245 6.41 -11.42 -6.48
CA PRO A 245 6.10 -10.92 -7.82
C PRO A 245 7.12 -9.86 -8.28
N MET A 246 7.51 -9.88 -9.55
CA MET A 246 8.54 -8.98 -10.08
C MET A 246 8.16 -7.50 -9.98
N ASP A 247 6.87 -7.20 -10.06
CA ASP A 247 6.28 -5.86 -9.94
C ASP A 247 5.87 -5.51 -8.51
N SER A 248 6.22 -6.35 -7.52
CA SER A 248 5.83 -6.13 -6.14
C SER A 248 6.58 -4.96 -5.53
N PHE A 249 5.83 -4.09 -4.88
CA PHE A 249 6.39 -3.00 -4.07
C PHE A 249 7.28 -3.49 -2.92
N ASN A 250 7.16 -4.75 -2.50
CA ASN A 250 8.02 -5.31 -1.46
C ASN A 250 9.50 -5.31 -1.84
N TRP A 251 9.85 -5.32 -3.13
CA TRP A 251 11.25 -5.16 -3.59
C TRP A 251 11.85 -3.81 -3.20
N LYS A 252 11.02 -2.79 -2.99
CA LYS A 252 11.41 -1.49 -2.43
C LYS A 252 11.19 -1.46 -0.91
N TRP A 253 10.02 -1.91 -0.46
CA TRP A 253 9.58 -1.81 0.93
C TRP A 253 10.37 -2.67 1.92
N ARG A 254 10.76 -3.87 1.50
CA ARG A 254 11.47 -4.87 2.30
C ARG A 254 12.84 -5.16 1.70
N LYS A 255 13.38 -4.18 0.97
CA LYS A 255 14.58 -4.31 0.14
C LYS A 255 15.74 -4.95 0.91
N PRO A 256 16.15 -4.46 2.10
CA PRO A 256 17.29 -5.05 2.81
C PRO A 256 17.12 -6.54 3.10
N HIS A 257 15.91 -6.95 3.52
CA HIS A 257 15.60 -8.32 3.87
C HIS A 257 15.46 -9.26 2.67
N LEU A 258 15.07 -8.76 1.49
CA LEU A 258 14.99 -9.56 0.27
C LEU A 258 16.35 -9.64 -0.42
N ASP A 259 17.05 -8.51 -0.54
CA ASP A 259 18.30 -8.40 -1.29
C ASP A 259 19.38 -9.35 -0.77
N ILE A 260 19.49 -9.48 0.56
CA ILE A 260 20.56 -10.23 1.22
C ILE A 260 20.63 -11.69 0.75
N PHE A 261 19.50 -12.32 0.46
CA PHE A 261 19.46 -13.72 0.02
C PHE A 261 19.12 -13.90 -1.46
N THR A 262 18.76 -12.81 -2.17
CA THR A 262 18.45 -12.81 -3.61
C THR A 262 19.52 -12.20 -4.50
N ASP A 263 20.68 -11.82 -3.92
CA ASP A 263 21.76 -11.11 -4.63
C ASP A 263 21.24 -9.80 -5.24
N GLY A 264 20.62 -8.96 -4.39
CA GLY A 264 20.05 -7.68 -4.82
C GLY A 264 18.85 -7.81 -5.77
N GLY A 265 18.08 -8.90 -5.67
CA GLY A 265 16.95 -9.20 -6.56
C GLY A 265 17.33 -9.87 -7.88
N LYS A 266 18.60 -10.23 -8.08
CA LYS A 266 19.05 -10.97 -9.27
C LYS A 266 18.42 -12.36 -9.38
N TYR A 267 18.30 -13.07 -8.26
CA TYR A 267 17.66 -14.39 -8.20
C TYR A 267 16.28 -14.27 -7.57
N THR A 268 15.23 -14.50 -8.37
CA THR A 268 13.84 -14.35 -7.92
C THR A 268 13.09 -15.68 -7.83
N LYS A 269 13.46 -16.68 -8.64
CA LYS A 269 12.94 -18.03 -8.51
C LYS A 269 13.59 -18.77 -7.36
N ILE A 270 12.80 -19.55 -6.64
CA ILE A 270 13.25 -20.31 -5.46
C ILE A 270 14.40 -21.24 -5.80
N LYS A 271 14.35 -21.98 -6.92
CA LYS A 271 15.44 -22.86 -7.36
C LYS A 271 16.77 -22.15 -7.59
N ASP A 272 16.71 -20.94 -8.14
CA ASP A 272 17.89 -20.16 -8.47
C ASP A 272 18.49 -19.59 -7.18
N ILE A 273 17.65 -19.13 -6.26
CA ILE A 273 18.06 -18.69 -4.92
C ILE A 273 18.69 -19.85 -4.13
N VAL A 274 18.06 -21.02 -4.10
CA VAL A 274 18.61 -22.21 -3.40
C VAL A 274 19.95 -22.59 -4.01
N SER A 275 20.08 -22.59 -5.33
CA SER A 275 21.34 -22.89 -6.03
C SER A 275 22.42 -21.86 -5.71
N TYR A 276 22.06 -20.58 -5.70
CA TYR A 276 22.94 -19.48 -5.30
C TYR A 276 23.44 -19.65 -3.86
N LEU A 277 22.55 -19.89 -2.90
CA LEU A 277 22.92 -20.03 -1.50
C LEU A 277 23.73 -21.31 -1.22
N LYS A 278 23.50 -22.39 -1.98
CA LYS A 278 24.32 -23.62 -1.94
C LYS A 278 25.71 -23.45 -2.54
N SER A 279 25.94 -22.42 -3.37
CA SER A 279 27.24 -22.21 -3.99
C SER A 279 28.33 -21.98 -2.93
N LYS A 280 29.54 -22.46 -3.21
CA LYS A 280 30.62 -22.54 -2.22
C LYS A 280 30.86 -21.20 -1.54
N ASN A 281 30.79 -21.19 -0.20
CA ASN A 281 31.01 -20.04 0.68
C ASN A 281 29.98 -18.91 0.61
N THR A 282 28.94 -18.98 -0.23
CA THR A 282 27.98 -17.87 -0.40
C THR A 282 27.18 -17.63 0.87
N LEU A 283 26.53 -18.66 1.41
CA LEU A 283 25.78 -18.52 2.67
C LEU A 283 26.68 -18.07 3.82
N HIS A 284 27.92 -18.57 3.90
CA HIS A 284 28.87 -18.16 4.93
C HIS A 284 29.27 -16.68 4.84
N LYS A 285 29.40 -16.12 3.63
CA LYS A 285 29.62 -14.69 3.43
C LYS A 285 28.40 -13.88 3.86
N ILE A 286 27.22 -14.27 3.37
CA ILE A 286 25.94 -13.61 3.69
C ILE A 286 25.70 -13.57 5.20
N VAL A 287 26.00 -14.65 5.93
CA VAL A 287 25.85 -14.72 7.39
C VAL A 287 26.70 -13.66 8.13
N LYS A 288 27.83 -13.24 7.56
CA LYS A 288 28.67 -12.17 8.14
C LYS A 288 28.12 -10.78 7.90
N ASP A 289 27.28 -10.61 6.89
CA ASP A 289 26.69 -9.34 6.48
C ASP A 289 25.29 -9.11 7.10
N ILE A 290 24.89 -9.99 8.03
CA ILE A 290 23.63 -9.87 8.74
C ILE A 290 23.66 -8.68 9.67
N ASN A 291 22.66 -7.81 9.53
CA ASN A 291 22.32 -6.78 10.48
C ASN A 291 20.92 -7.07 11.02
N GLU A 292 20.79 -7.19 12.33
CA GLU A 292 19.50 -7.50 12.95
C GLU A 292 18.60 -6.27 12.97
N THR A 293 17.32 -6.45 12.67
CA THR A 293 16.29 -5.43 12.87
C THR A 293 16.35 -4.93 14.30
N ASP A 294 16.24 -3.61 14.49
CA ASP A 294 16.24 -3.02 15.83
C ASP A 294 14.88 -3.21 16.49
N MET A 295 14.83 -4.09 17.50
CA MET A 295 13.61 -4.50 18.21
C MET A 295 13.57 -3.95 19.63
N THR A 296 14.28 -2.84 19.91
CA THR A 296 14.30 -2.23 21.26
C THR A 296 13.02 -1.48 21.62
N GLU A 297 12.29 -1.01 20.62
CA GLU A 297 11.08 -0.21 20.79
C GLU A 297 9.93 -0.79 19.96
N GLU A 298 8.71 -0.45 20.35
CA GLU A 298 7.52 -0.83 19.60
C GLU A 298 7.48 -0.19 18.21
N PHE A 299 6.89 -0.91 17.26
CA PHE A 299 6.67 -0.42 15.91
C PHE A 299 5.28 0.20 15.75
N TYR A 300 5.10 0.98 14.69
CA TYR A 300 3.76 1.40 14.30
C TYR A 300 2.94 0.20 13.81
N GLU A 301 1.69 0.08 14.30
CA GLU A 301 0.79 -0.98 13.87
C GLU A 301 -0.06 -0.56 12.65
N PRO A 302 -0.18 -1.40 11.61
CA PRO A 302 0.30 -2.78 11.57
C PRO A 302 1.80 -2.88 11.22
N VAL A 303 2.58 -3.71 11.94
CA VAL A 303 4.05 -3.82 11.78
C VAL A 303 4.50 -4.09 10.34
N ASN A 304 3.68 -4.79 9.54
CA ASN A 304 4.02 -5.02 8.13
C ASN A 304 4.08 -3.74 7.27
N LEU A 305 3.63 -2.60 7.80
CA LEU A 305 3.67 -1.26 7.20
C LEU A 305 4.57 -0.29 7.99
N ASP A 306 5.36 -0.78 8.95
CA ASP A 306 6.35 0.06 9.65
C ASP A 306 7.69 0.03 8.90
N GLN A 307 8.21 1.21 8.54
CA GLN A 307 9.49 1.33 7.84
C GLN A 307 10.69 1.02 8.73
N ASN A 308 10.65 1.37 10.01
CA ASN A 308 11.77 1.11 10.91
C ASN A 308 11.97 -0.41 11.03
N PHE A 309 10.89 -1.19 11.09
CA PHE A 309 10.97 -2.65 11.08
C PHE A 309 11.68 -3.19 9.83
N TRP A 310 11.28 -2.75 8.63
CA TRP A 310 11.80 -3.29 7.37
C TRP A 310 13.13 -2.70 6.90
N GLN A 311 13.56 -1.58 7.48
CA GLN A 311 14.75 -0.84 7.03
C GLN A 311 15.89 -0.82 8.06
N SER A 312 15.65 -1.17 9.33
CA SER A 312 16.71 -1.19 10.35
C SER A 312 17.60 -2.44 10.31
N GLY A 313 17.19 -3.49 9.59
CA GLY A 313 17.94 -4.74 9.49
C GLY A 313 17.73 -5.47 8.17
N ASN A 314 18.29 -6.66 8.06
CA ASN A 314 18.18 -7.53 6.88
C ASN A 314 17.95 -9.02 7.25
N ASN A 315 17.84 -9.34 8.55
CA ASN A 315 17.82 -10.71 9.07
C ASN A 315 16.48 -11.45 8.91
N TYR A 316 15.32 -10.78 8.95
CA TYR A 316 14.00 -11.42 9.12
C TYR A 316 13.75 -12.67 8.24
N PHE A 317 13.90 -12.58 6.92
CA PHE A 317 13.72 -13.74 6.03
C PHE A 317 14.92 -14.69 6.05
N LEU A 318 16.13 -14.17 6.16
CA LEU A 318 17.34 -14.96 6.18
C LEU A 318 17.42 -15.87 7.42
N TYR A 319 16.96 -15.42 8.58
CA TYR A 319 16.87 -16.27 9.77
C TYR A 319 15.84 -17.38 9.62
N CYS A 320 14.77 -17.17 8.86
CA CYS A 320 13.91 -18.29 8.48
C CYS A 320 14.67 -19.32 7.63
N ILE A 321 15.60 -18.90 6.76
CA ILE A 321 16.46 -19.82 5.99
C ILE A 321 17.44 -20.55 6.92
N LEU A 322 18.12 -19.83 7.83
CA LEU A 322 19.16 -20.39 8.68
C LEU A 322 18.63 -21.32 9.78
N PHE A 323 17.52 -20.94 10.42
CA PHE A 323 16.94 -21.66 11.55
C PHE A 323 15.76 -22.56 11.14
N GLU A 324 15.40 -22.55 9.86
CA GLU A 324 14.33 -23.35 9.28
C GLU A 324 13.00 -23.19 10.07
N TYR A 325 12.43 -24.29 10.55
CA TYR A 325 11.12 -24.34 11.20
C TYR A 325 11.26 -24.47 12.72
N LYS A 326 10.98 -23.37 13.43
CA LYS A 326 10.95 -23.30 14.89
C LYS A 326 9.53 -23.28 15.45
N LYS A 327 9.35 -23.86 16.64
CA LYS A 327 8.09 -23.79 17.41
C LYS A 327 7.93 -22.41 18.03
N GLY A 328 6.70 -21.92 18.11
CA GLY A 328 6.39 -20.71 18.87
C GLY A 328 6.98 -19.42 18.31
N VAL A 329 7.32 -19.38 17.01
CA VAL A 329 7.74 -18.13 16.36
C VAL A 329 6.58 -17.13 16.44
N THR A 330 6.82 -16.01 17.12
CA THR A 330 5.86 -14.93 17.30
C THR A 330 5.53 -14.35 15.93
N PRO A 331 4.26 -14.27 15.51
CA PRO A 331 3.88 -13.59 14.28
C PRO A 331 4.00 -12.07 14.45
N TYR A 332 4.33 -11.34 13.40
CA TYR A 332 4.62 -9.91 13.50
C TYR A 332 3.47 -9.03 14.03
N HIS A 333 2.20 -9.45 13.91
CA HIS A 333 1.06 -8.73 14.51
C HIS A 333 0.99 -8.85 16.04
N LEU A 334 1.87 -9.67 16.63
CA LEU A 334 2.10 -9.79 18.07
C LEU A 334 3.51 -9.30 18.44
N ALA A 335 4.22 -8.62 17.53
CA ALA A 335 5.59 -8.19 17.78
C ALA A 335 5.66 -7.16 18.92
N ASN A 336 4.82 -6.11 18.90
CA ASN A 336 4.80 -5.12 19.97
C ASN A 336 4.45 -5.73 21.32
N LYS A 337 3.47 -6.63 21.35
CA LYS A 337 3.13 -7.39 22.57
C LYS A 337 4.34 -8.15 23.12
N TYR A 338 5.11 -8.81 22.25
CA TYR A 338 6.33 -9.49 22.67
C TYR A 338 7.38 -8.49 23.17
N ILE A 339 7.58 -7.36 22.50
CA ILE A 339 8.57 -6.33 22.90
C ILE A 339 8.22 -5.77 24.29
N GLU A 340 6.93 -5.56 24.57
CA GLU A 340 6.42 -5.09 25.85
C GLU A 340 6.61 -6.14 26.97
N GLU A 341 6.17 -7.38 26.72
CA GLU A 341 6.12 -8.45 27.74
C GLU A 341 7.47 -9.18 27.91
N VAL A 342 8.21 -9.37 26.82
CA VAL A 342 9.41 -10.22 26.73
C VAL A 342 10.58 -9.40 26.20
N LYS A 343 11.36 -8.84 27.13
CA LYS A 343 12.52 -8.01 26.81
C LYS A 343 13.73 -8.79 26.29
N PHE A 344 13.85 -10.07 26.65
CA PHE A 344 14.96 -10.93 26.21
C PHE A 344 14.52 -12.41 26.08
N PRO A 345 14.99 -13.16 25.05
CA PRO A 345 15.79 -12.67 23.92
C PRO A 345 15.00 -11.69 23.05
N LYS A 346 15.67 -10.70 22.45
CA LYS A 346 15.00 -9.70 21.59
C LYS A 346 14.36 -10.41 20.40
N LEU A 347 13.11 -10.08 20.09
CA LEU A 347 12.34 -10.78 19.06
C LEU A 347 13.08 -10.83 17.71
N TYR A 348 13.00 -11.95 16.98
CA TYR A 348 13.63 -12.17 15.67
C TYR A 348 15.15 -12.02 15.60
N THR A 349 15.85 -11.87 16.72
CA THR A 349 17.32 -11.97 16.76
C THR A 349 17.78 -13.43 16.64
N LYS A 350 19.08 -13.61 16.46
CA LYS A 350 19.74 -14.92 16.48
C LYS A 350 19.41 -15.65 17.78
N ASP A 351 19.64 -14.99 18.92
CA ASP A 351 19.38 -15.53 20.26
C ASP A 351 17.93 -15.96 20.42
N TYR A 352 16.99 -15.20 19.84
CA TYR A 352 15.59 -15.57 19.82
C TYR A 352 15.35 -16.90 19.09
N TYR A 353 15.85 -17.05 17.86
CA TYR A 353 15.67 -18.30 17.12
C TYR A 353 16.42 -19.49 17.74
N GLU A 354 17.57 -19.25 18.33
CA GLU A 354 18.34 -20.26 19.07
C GLU A 354 17.65 -20.71 20.37
N SER A 355 16.87 -19.83 21.01
CA SER A 355 16.06 -20.19 22.19
C SER A 355 14.86 -21.08 21.88
N LEU A 356 14.44 -21.16 20.61
CA LEU A 356 13.27 -21.92 20.20
C LEU A 356 13.62 -23.36 19.81
N SER A 357 12.72 -24.28 20.14
CA SER A 357 12.82 -25.68 19.74
C SER A 357 12.46 -25.88 18.26
N ASP A 358 13.10 -26.86 17.63
CA ASP A 358 12.79 -27.26 16.25
C ASP A 358 11.42 -27.93 16.14
N MET A 359 10.73 -27.68 15.03
CA MET A 359 9.54 -28.45 14.67
C MET A 359 9.92 -29.81 14.08
N SER A 360 9.23 -30.86 14.49
CA SER A 360 9.24 -32.16 13.81
C SER A 360 8.56 -32.08 12.43
N GLU A 361 8.86 -33.03 11.54
CA GLU A 361 8.23 -33.05 10.21
C GLU A 361 6.70 -33.15 10.26
N LYS A 362 6.18 -33.90 11.24
CA LYS A 362 4.74 -33.99 11.49
C LYS A 362 4.16 -32.63 11.85
N GLU A 363 4.82 -31.86 12.73
CA GLU A 363 4.38 -30.52 13.10
C GLU A 363 4.43 -29.55 11.91
N ILE A 364 5.46 -29.65 11.06
CA ILE A 364 5.58 -28.84 9.84
C ILE A 364 4.43 -29.14 8.85
N ILE A 365 4.13 -30.42 8.63
CA ILE A 365 3.03 -30.85 7.74
C ILE A 365 1.68 -30.35 8.27
N GLU A 366 1.42 -30.47 9.57
CA GLU A 366 0.19 -29.98 10.18
C GLU A 366 0.09 -28.45 10.12
N MET A 367 1.20 -27.74 10.30
CA MET A 367 1.26 -26.29 10.12
C MET A 367 0.85 -25.89 8.70
N PHE A 368 1.35 -26.56 7.64
CA PHE A 368 0.94 -26.21 6.27
C PHE A 368 -0.54 -26.46 6.00
N LYS A 369 -1.12 -27.52 6.59
CA LYS A 369 -2.56 -27.77 6.49
C LYS A 369 -3.37 -26.67 7.15
N LYS A 370 -2.90 -26.15 8.30
CA LYS A 370 -3.56 -25.07 9.04
C LYS A 370 -3.43 -23.74 8.31
N ASP A 371 -2.19 -23.36 7.98
CA ASP A 371 -1.78 -22.05 7.49
C ASP A 371 -1.06 -22.19 6.14
N PRO A 372 -1.80 -22.45 5.04
CA PRO A 372 -1.21 -22.59 3.72
C PRO A 372 -0.52 -21.29 3.27
N ILE A 373 0.37 -21.38 2.30
CA ILE A 373 0.89 -20.19 1.63
C ILE A 373 -0.12 -19.66 0.61
N GLU A 374 0.05 -18.41 0.18
CA GLU A 374 -0.71 -17.86 -0.95
C GLU A 374 0.25 -17.60 -2.11
N THR A 375 -0.16 -17.97 -3.31
CA THR A 375 0.55 -17.62 -4.54
C THR A 375 -0.38 -16.92 -5.51
N THR A 376 0.15 -15.98 -6.28
CA THR A 376 -0.56 -15.35 -7.41
C THR A 376 0.36 -15.39 -8.61
N ASN A 377 -0.11 -15.93 -9.74
CA ASN A 377 0.63 -16.00 -11.00
C ASN A 377 2.05 -16.60 -10.84
N GLY A 378 2.17 -17.67 -10.04
CA GLY A 378 3.44 -18.37 -9.80
C GLY A 378 4.40 -17.63 -8.87
N ALA A 379 3.96 -16.61 -8.14
CA ALA A 379 4.77 -15.89 -7.16
C ALA A 379 4.15 -15.94 -5.76
N VAL A 380 4.98 -15.98 -4.72
CA VAL A 380 4.52 -16.03 -3.32
C VAL A 380 3.99 -14.67 -2.89
N THR A 381 2.70 -14.60 -2.54
CA THR A 381 2.05 -13.38 -2.04
C THR A 381 1.86 -13.40 -0.52
N SER A 382 1.74 -14.58 0.09
CA SER A 382 1.66 -14.74 1.56
C SER A 382 2.42 -15.98 2.03
N GLY A 383 2.92 -15.96 3.28
CA GLY A 383 3.65 -17.06 3.88
C GLY A 383 5.14 -17.13 3.54
N LYS A 384 5.77 -16.01 3.14
CA LYS A 384 7.18 -15.94 2.73
C LYS A 384 8.18 -16.51 3.75
N HIS A 385 7.95 -16.31 5.05
CA HIS A 385 8.78 -16.89 6.10
C HIS A 385 8.77 -18.43 6.07
N ARG A 386 7.60 -19.05 5.81
CA ARG A 386 7.50 -20.51 5.64
C ARG A 386 8.23 -20.96 4.38
N VAL A 387 8.13 -20.22 3.29
CA VAL A 387 8.87 -20.52 2.05
C VAL A 387 10.38 -20.45 2.28
N CYS A 388 10.87 -19.40 2.96
CA CYS A 388 12.28 -19.26 3.32
C CYS A 388 12.76 -20.42 4.22
N ALA A 389 11.96 -20.86 5.18
CA ALA A 389 12.28 -22.03 6.01
C ALA A 389 12.38 -23.34 5.20
N MET A 390 11.54 -23.54 4.19
CA MET A 390 11.66 -24.67 3.28
C MET A 390 12.92 -24.59 2.41
N MET A 391 13.29 -23.39 1.96
CA MET A 391 14.56 -23.17 1.27
C MET A 391 15.74 -23.55 2.15
N GLY A 392 15.71 -23.18 3.44
CA GLY A 392 16.69 -23.61 4.44
C GLY A 392 16.85 -25.13 4.49
N ARG A 393 15.75 -25.86 4.62
CA ARG A 393 15.74 -27.33 4.57
C ARG A 393 16.39 -27.89 3.30
N ASN A 394 16.03 -27.35 2.13
CA ASN A 394 16.59 -27.77 0.85
C ASN A 394 18.10 -27.49 0.77
N ILE A 395 18.57 -26.37 1.33
CA ILE A 395 19.99 -26.01 1.42
C ILE A 395 20.74 -27.01 2.31
N SER A 396 20.17 -27.37 3.45
CA SER A 396 20.70 -28.35 4.41
C SER A 396 20.64 -29.81 3.91
N GLY A 397 20.07 -30.07 2.72
CA GLY A 397 19.93 -31.42 2.17
C GLY A 397 18.85 -32.27 2.85
N LYS A 398 17.94 -31.65 3.61
CA LYS A 398 16.80 -32.34 4.21
C LYS A 398 15.73 -32.61 3.16
N HIS A 399 14.93 -33.65 3.38
CA HIS A 399 13.82 -34.00 2.50
C HIS A 399 12.77 -32.87 2.43
N TYR A 400 12.28 -32.59 1.22
CA TYR A 400 11.23 -31.61 0.96
C TYR A 400 9.89 -32.07 1.57
N LEU A 401 9.22 -31.18 2.31
CA LEU A 401 7.89 -31.47 2.85
C LEU A 401 6.85 -30.69 2.04
N PRO A 402 5.91 -31.36 1.35
CA PRO A 402 5.02 -30.67 0.42
C PRO A 402 4.12 -29.62 1.08
N ILE A 403 4.24 -28.36 0.61
CA ILE A 403 3.54 -27.19 1.16
C ILE A 403 2.13 -27.09 0.57
N TRP A 404 1.14 -26.80 1.42
CA TRP A 404 -0.20 -26.44 0.95
C TRP A 404 -0.27 -24.97 0.54
N ALA A 405 -0.89 -24.70 -0.60
CA ALA A 405 -1.01 -23.37 -1.18
C ALA A 405 -2.44 -23.07 -1.67
N VAL A 406 -2.87 -21.83 -1.48
CA VAL A 406 -4.00 -21.23 -2.21
C VAL A 406 -3.40 -20.44 -3.38
N CYS A 407 -3.57 -20.95 -4.60
CA CYS A 407 -2.98 -20.40 -5.81
C CYS A 407 -4.02 -19.62 -6.61
N LYS A 408 -3.75 -18.36 -6.89
CA LYS A 408 -4.54 -17.50 -7.78
C LYS A 408 -3.87 -17.44 -9.16
N THR A 409 -4.66 -17.67 -10.21
CA THR A 409 -4.25 -17.58 -11.62
C THR A 409 -4.96 -16.47 -12.38
#